data_AF-A0A6L7YAR3-F1
#
_entry.id   AF-A0A6L7YAR3-F1
#
_cell.length_a   1.000
_cell.length_b   1.000
_cell.length_c   1.000
_cell.angle_alpha   90.00
_cell.angle_beta   90.00
_cell.angle_gamma   90.00
#
_symmetry.space_group_name_H-M   'P 1'
#
loop_
_entity.id
_entity.type
_entity.pdbx_description
1 polymer ?
#
loop_
_entity_poly.entity_id
_entity_poly.type
_entity_poly.pdbx_seq_one_letter_code
_entity_poly.pdbx_strand_id
1 'polypeptide(L)'
;RAGDTTPLPVMLHALDSVMRLLHPFMPFVTEELWQRMTPLRANAADDPSQLIVARYPVADDARFDDAAERELAAVQDFVRAIRNVRAERRVDAGRWVEAYIVGADAAEAARGTAEALGQLARVRPLHVVDAPEEAPSDGVVTSVLPVGRVVLPMAGLFDLDAERARLQKQIDDATSEVQRLERKLANEQFRTRAPAEVVAKEQERLATAGGRLRGLEESLAEIS
;
A
#
# COMPACT_ATOMS: atom_id res chain seq x y z
N ARG A 1 -27.44 19.42 7.64
CA ARG A 1 -28.16 19.91 8.85
C ARG A 1 -27.12 20.60 9.73
N ALA A 2 -27.44 21.73 10.38
CA ALA A 2 -26.50 22.36 11.31
C ALA A 2 -26.20 21.39 12.46
N GLY A 3 -24.91 21.09 12.70
CA GLY A 3 -24.45 20.15 13.73
C GLY A 3 -24.31 18.69 13.29
N ASP A 4 -24.51 18.37 12.01
CA ASP A 4 -24.24 17.04 11.46
C ASP A 4 -22.75 16.93 11.11
N THR A 5 -21.96 16.29 11.97
CA THR A 5 -20.52 16.05 11.79
C THR A 5 -20.23 14.80 10.97
N THR A 6 -21.23 14.17 10.35
CA THR A 6 -21.00 13.02 9.48
C THR A 6 -20.30 13.45 8.19
N PRO A 7 -19.47 12.58 7.58
CA PRO A 7 -18.84 12.90 6.30
C PRO A 7 -19.83 12.88 5.12
N LEU A 8 -21.06 12.39 5.33
CA LEU A 8 -22.05 12.16 4.28
C LEU A 8 -22.38 13.41 3.44
N PRO A 9 -22.61 14.61 4.01
CA PRO A 9 -22.86 15.81 3.22
C PRO A 9 -21.68 16.19 2.32
N VAL A 10 -20.45 16.03 2.82
CA VAL A 10 -19.22 16.32 2.06
C VAL A 10 -19.04 15.29 0.95
N MET A 11 -19.25 14.00 1.23
CA MET A 11 -19.18 12.93 0.23
C MET A 11 -20.20 13.12 -0.89
N LEU A 12 -21.44 13.49 -0.56
CA LEU A 12 -22.48 13.76 -1.55
C LEU A 12 -22.16 14.99 -2.38
N HIS A 13 -21.63 16.06 -1.77
CA HIS A 13 -21.19 17.25 -2.49
C HIS A 13 -20.03 16.95 -3.46
N ALA A 14 -19.03 16.20 -3.00
CA ALA A 14 -17.90 15.80 -3.82
C ALA A 14 -18.35 14.91 -5.00
N LEU A 15 -19.20 13.91 -4.73
CA LEU A 15 -19.70 13.01 -5.77
C LEU A 15 -20.58 13.74 -6.79
N ASP A 16 -21.46 14.65 -6.36
CA ASP A 16 -22.25 15.53 -7.25
C ASP A 16 -21.34 16.35 -8.17
N SER A 17 -20.31 16.97 -7.61
CA SER A 17 -19.34 17.77 -8.36
C SER A 17 -18.59 16.93 -9.39
N VAL A 18 -18.12 15.73 -8.99
CA VAL A 18 -17.44 14.81 -9.90
C VAL A 18 -18.37 14.35 -11.03
N MET A 19 -19.64 14.04 -10.75
CA MET A 19 -20.61 13.67 -11.81
C MET A 19 -20.77 14.79 -12.83
N ARG A 20 -20.91 16.04 -12.38
CA ARG A 20 -21.03 17.20 -13.27
C ARG A 20 -19.76 17.44 -14.10
N LEU A 21 -18.58 17.33 -13.49
CA LEU A 21 -17.30 17.48 -14.19
C LEU A 21 -17.08 16.38 -15.24
N LEU A 22 -17.55 15.17 -14.95
CA LEU A 22 -17.30 13.98 -15.76
C LEU A 22 -18.36 13.77 -16.86
N HIS A 23 -19.53 14.40 -16.73
CA HIS A 23 -20.65 14.25 -17.66
C HIS A 23 -20.32 14.52 -19.13
N PRO A 24 -19.49 15.53 -19.49
CA PRO A 24 -19.08 15.74 -20.89
C PRO A 24 -18.35 14.55 -21.52
N PHE A 25 -17.76 13.66 -20.71
CA PHE A 25 -16.98 12.50 -21.17
C PHE A 25 -17.77 11.19 -21.04
N MET A 26 -18.61 11.07 -20.01
CA MET A 26 -19.33 9.83 -19.70
C MET A 26 -20.82 10.09 -19.41
N PRO A 27 -21.59 10.58 -20.40
CA PRO A 27 -22.91 11.17 -20.16
C PRO A 27 -23.94 10.19 -19.60
N PHE A 28 -23.98 8.95 -20.10
CA PHE A 28 -25.00 7.99 -19.71
C PHE A 28 -24.86 7.50 -18.26
N VAL A 29 -23.63 7.13 -17.86
CA VAL A 29 -23.37 6.63 -16.49
C VAL A 29 -23.45 7.74 -15.46
N THR A 30 -22.95 8.94 -15.78
CA THR A 30 -23.02 10.08 -14.86
C THR A 30 -24.47 10.55 -14.67
N GLU A 31 -25.29 10.57 -15.73
CA GLU A 31 -26.72 10.90 -15.64
C GLU A 31 -27.46 9.91 -14.74
N GLU A 32 -27.26 8.61 -14.95
CA GLU A 32 -27.92 7.56 -14.18
C GLU A 32 -27.57 7.60 -12.69
N LEU A 33 -26.27 7.73 -12.38
CA LEU A 33 -25.80 7.80 -10.99
C LEU A 33 -26.28 9.08 -10.31
N TRP A 34 -26.20 10.21 -11.00
CA TRP A 34 -26.60 11.51 -10.46
C TRP A 34 -28.09 11.56 -10.13
N GLN A 35 -28.96 11.04 -11.00
CA GLN A 35 -30.39 10.94 -10.75
C GLN A 35 -30.73 10.03 -9.56
N ARG A 36 -29.98 8.93 -9.37
CA ARG A 36 -30.15 8.04 -8.20
C ARG A 36 -29.75 8.70 -6.89
N MET A 37 -28.84 9.68 -6.94
CA MET A 37 -28.41 10.42 -5.76
C MET A 37 -29.39 11.53 -5.35
N THR A 38 -30.31 11.95 -6.23
CA THR A 38 -31.27 13.04 -5.97
C THR A 38 -31.97 12.96 -4.60
N PRO A 39 -32.48 11.80 -4.13
CA PRO A 39 -33.14 11.72 -2.81
C PRO A 39 -32.21 12.02 -1.62
N LEU A 40 -30.90 11.92 -1.82
CA LEU A 40 -29.87 12.13 -0.79
C LEU A 40 -29.33 13.56 -0.80
N ARG A 41 -29.54 14.32 -1.89
CA ARG A 41 -28.95 15.66 -2.08
C ARG A 41 -29.82 16.72 -1.40
N ALA A 42 -29.19 17.55 -0.57
CA ALA A 42 -29.89 18.61 0.17
C ALA A 42 -30.54 19.68 -0.73
N ASN A 43 -29.93 19.97 -1.88
CA ASN A 43 -30.37 21.02 -2.82
C ASN A 43 -31.08 20.44 -4.06
N ALA A 44 -31.58 19.20 -3.97
CA ALA A 44 -32.21 18.52 -5.10
C ALA A 44 -33.42 19.26 -5.70
N ALA A 45 -34.12 20.06 -4.88
CA ALA A 45 -35.29 20.81 -5.31
C ALA A 45 -34.95 22.03 -6.18
N ASP A 46 -33.71 22.54 -6.09
CA ASP A 46 -33.25 23.72 -6.85
C ASP A 46 -32.57 23.35 -8.16
N ASP A 47 -32.27 22.06 -8.36
CA ASP A 47 -31.64 21.54 -9.57
C ASP A 47 -32.66 21.08 -10.61
N PRO A 48 -32.29 21.09 -11.91
CA PRO A 48 -33.11 20.46 -12.94
C PRO A 48 -33.17 18.94 -12.76
N SER A 49 -34.16 18.30 -13.40
CA SER A 49 -34.34 16.84 -13.33
C SER A 49 -33.27 16.02 -14.08
N GLN A 50 -32.43 16.67 -14.89
CA GLN A 50 -31.41 16.03 -15.73
C GLN A 50 -30.05 16.71 -15.54
N LEU A 51 -28.99 15.91 -15.45
CA LEU A 51 -27.62 16.37 -15.27
C LEU A 51 -27.12 17.19 -16.47
N ILE A 52 -27.51 16.81 -17.68
CA ILE A 52 -27.08 17.50 -18.92
C ILE A 52 -27.41 18.99 -18.98
N VAL A 53 -28.45 19.44 -18.27
CA VAL A 53 -28.85 20.87 -18.18
C VAL A 53 -28.51 21.49 -16.83
N ALA A 54 -27.85 20.74 -15.94
CA ALA A 54 -27.49 21.21 -14.62
C ALA A 54 -26.29 22.17 -14.69
N ARG A 55 -26.20 23.09 -13.72
CA ARG A 55 -25.11 24.09 -13.67
C ARG A 55 -23.75 23.42 -13.55
N TYR A 56 -22.78 23.92 -14.30
CA TYR A 56 -21.40 23.47 -14.19
C TYR A 56 -20.79 23.91 -12.84
N PRO A 57 -19.96 23.10 -12.18
CA PRO A 57 -19.33 23.46 -10.91
C PRO A 57 -18.40 24.67 -11.07
N VAL A 58 -18.45 25.58 -10.10
CA VAL A 58 -17.55 26.74 -10.02
C VAL A 58 -16.77 26.62 -8.72
N ALA A 59 -15.46 26.84 -8.79
CA ALA A 59 -14.60 26.83 -7.62
C ALA A 59 -14.99 27.95 -6.65
N ASP A 60 -14.97 27.63 -5.36
CA ASP A 60 -15.21 28.56 -4.26
C ASP A 60 -13.88 28.78 -3.55
N ASP A 61 -13.23 29.91 -3.81
CA ASP A 61 -11.89 30.19 -3.30
C ASP A 61 -11.83 30.21 -1.77
N ALA A 62 -12.97 30.43 -1.09
CA ALA A 62 -13.06 30.39 0.36
C ALA A 62 -12.95 28.97 0.96
N ARG A 63 -12.97 27.92 0.12
CA ARG A 63 -12.90 26.51 0.54
C ARG A 63 -11.51 25.89 0.38
N PHE A 64 -10.54 26.62 -0.17
CA PHE A 64 -9.16 26.15 -0.15
C PHE A 64 -8.63 26.18 1.28
N ASP A 65 -8.02 25.07 1.71
CA ASP A 65 -7.53 24.90 3.07
C ASP A 65 -6.19 24.17 3.06
N ASP A 66 -5.11 24.94 2.91
CA ASP A 66 -3.73 24.45 2.90
C ASP A 66 -3.34 23.74 4.22
N ALA A 67 -4.01 24.05 5.33
CA ALA A 67 -3.76 23.36 6.60
C ALA A 67 -4.36 21.96 6.57
N ALA A 68 -5.62 21.82 6.15
CA ALA A 68 -6.28 20.52 5.99
C ALA A 68 -5.58 19.63 4.95
N GLU A 69 -5.10 20.21 3.84
CA GLU A 69 -4.34 19.48 2.83
C GLU A 69 -3.02 18.93 3.40
N ARG A 70 -2.29 19.72 4.19
CA ARG A 70 -1.06 19.28 4.86
C ARG A 70 -1.33 18.19 5.91
N GLU A 71 -2.41 18.32 6.67
CA GLU A 71 -2.83 17.31 7.63
C GLU A 71 -3.13 15.97 6.93
N LEU A 72 -3.94 16.00 5.85
CA LEU A 72 -4.27 14.81 5.08
C LEU A 72 -3.03 14.19 4.42
N ALA A 73 -2.11 15.01 3.92
CA ALA A 73 -0.84 14.53 3.35
C ALA A 73 -0.01 13.78 4.39
N ALA A 74 0.09 14.30 5.63
CA ALA A 74 0.78 13.62 6.71
C ALA A 74 0.15 12.25 7.04
N VAL A 75 -1.18 12.18 7.10
CA VAL A 75 -1.91 10.91 7.29
C VAL A 75 -1.60 9.91 6.17
N GLN A 76 -1.60 10.36 4.91
CA GLN A 76 -1.24 9.50 3.78
C GLN A 76 0.20 8.99 3.87
N ASP A 77 1.14 9.83 4.31
CA ASP A 77 2.54 9.45 4.50
C ASP A 77 2.71 8.41 5.60
N PHE A 78 2.04 8.56 6.75
CA PHE A 78 2.05 7.52 7.80
C PHE A 78 1.46 6.20 7.32
N VAL A 79 0.29 6.23 6.66
CA VAL A 79 -0.34 5.02 6.11
C VAL A 79 0.57 4.34 5.09
N ARG A 80 1.20 5.11 4.18
CA ARG A 80 2.16 4.58 3.20
C ARG A 80 3.36 3.96 3.88
N ALA A 81 3.98 4.65 4.85
CA ALA A 81 5.12 4.15 5.58
C ALA A 81 4.82 2.81 6.27
N ILE A 82 3.69 2.71 6.98
CA ILE A 82 3.26 1.48 7.65
C ILE A 82 3.07 0.35 6.64
N ARG A 83 2.34 0.60 5.54
CA ARG A 83 2.08 -0.41 4.50
C ARG A 83 3.35 -0.86 3.80
N ASN A 84 4.29 0.05 3.54
CA ASN A 84 5.58 -0.26 2.93
C ASN A 84 6.42 -1.16 3.84
N VAL A 85 6.57 -0.81 5.12
CA VAL A 85 7.28 -1.65 6.10
C VAL A 85 6.66 -3.04 6.16
N ARG A 86 5.32 -3.14 6.20
CA ARG A 86 4.63 -4.42 6.19
C ARG A 86 4.89 -5.22 4.92
N ALA A 87 4.88 -4.58 3.75
CA ALA A 87 5.17 -5.25 2.48
C ALA A 87 6.62 -5.75 2.42
N GLU A 88 7.59 -4.92 2.80
CA GLU A 88 9.02 -5.26 2.87
C GLU A 88 9.27 -6.44 3.82
N ARG A 89 8.57 -6.45 4.96
CA ARG A 89 8.65 -7.50 5.97
C ARG A 89 7.64 -8.63 5.76
N ARG A 90 6.92 -8.62 4.64
CA ARG A 90 5.92 -9.63 4.24
C ARG A 90 4.87 -9.95 5.30
N VAL A 91 4.48 -8.95 6.08
CA VAL A 91 3.36 -9.05 7.01
C VAL A 91 2.07 -8.99 6.19
N ASP A 92 1.18 -9.96 6.42
CA ASP A 92 -0.14 -10.01 5.78
C ASP A 92 -0.88 -8.67 5.91
N ALA A 93 -1.46 -8.18 4.80
CA ALA A 93 -2.09 -6.86 4.71
C ALA A 93 -3.39 -6.74 5.54
N GLY A 94 -4.08 -7.85 5.81
CA GLY A 94 -5.30 -7.91 6.61
C GLY A 94 -5.06 -8.00 8.12
N ARG A 95 -3.87 -8.47 8.53
CA ARG A 95 -3.48 -8.59 9.94
C ARG A 95 -3.42 -7.23 10.63
N TRP A 96 -4.04 -7.14 11.81
CA TRP A 96 -3.89 -6.00 12.70
C TRP A 96 -2.53 -6.01 13.37
N VAL A 97 -1.80 -4.90 13.31
CA VAL A 97 -0.46 -4.74 13.90
C VAL A 97 -0.42 -3.57 14.86
N GLU A 98 0.48 -3.59 15.82
CA GLU A 98 0.76 -2.43 16.67
C GLU A 98 1.69 -1.46 15.94
N ALA A 99 1.50 -0.16 16.13
CA ALA A 99 2.43 0.85 15.63
C ALA A 99 2.45 2.10 16.50
N TYR A 100 3.55 2.83 16.42
CA TYR A 100 3.78 4.09 17.11
C TYR A 100 4.08 5.17 16.08
N ILE A 101 3.44 6.33 16.22
CA ILE A 101 3.82 7.56 15.53
C ILE A 101 4.49 8.45 16.57
N VAL A 102 5.71 8.89 16.29
CA VAL A 102 6.52 9.69 17.20
C VAL A 102 6.81 11.06 16.59
N GLY A 103 6.58 12.12 17.36
CA GLY A 103 7.00 13.49 17.06
C GLY A 103 5.91 14.53 17.31
N ALA A 104 6.28 15.68 17.89
CA ALA A 104 5.33 16.69 18.35
C ALA A 104 4.41 17.25 17.24
N ASP A 105 4.95 17.60 16.06
CA ASP A 105 4.16 18.15 14.94
C ASP A 105 3.37 17.05 14.19
N ALA A 106 3.92 15.84 14.15
CA ALA A 106 3.28 14.62 13.61
C ALA A 106 2.01 14.26 14.38
N ALA A 107 2.09 14.48 15.70
CA ALA A 107 1.17 13.91 16.65
C ALA A 107 -0.19 14.58 16.63
N GLU A 108 -0.30 15.86 16.28
CA GLU A 108 -1.60 16.54 16.26
C GLU A 108 -2.50 16.00 15.15
N ALA A 109 -1.99 15.98 13.90
CA ALA A 109 -2.66 15.38 12.76
C ALA A 109 -2.99 13.89 12.99
N ALA A 110 -2.01 13.13 13.52
CA ALA A 110 -2.20 11.71 13.79
C ALA A 110 -3.21 11.46 14.93
N ARG A 111 -3.28 12.32 15.96
CA ARG A 111 -4.27 12.22 17.05
C ARG A 111 -5.67 12.51 16.54
N GLY A 112 -5.84 13.58 15.76
CA GLY A 112 -7.14 13.96 15.19
C GLY A 112 -7.72 12.89 14.26
N THR A 113 -6.87 12.10 13.62
CA THR A 113 -7.26 11.11 12.60
C THR A 113 -6.89 9.67 12.97
N ALA A 114 -6.57 9.40 14.24
CA ALA A 114 -6.01 8.11 14.69
C ALA A 114 -6.86 6.90 14.30
N GLU A 115 -8.18 7.02 14.37
CA GLU A 115 -9.10 5.95 13.98
C GLU A 115 -9.01 5.64 12.47
N ALA A 116 -9.07 6.67 11.63
CA ALA A 116 -8.96 6.52 10.18
C ALA A 116 -7.59 5.96 9.79
N LEU A 117 -6.51 6.46 10.42
CA LEU A 117 -5.16 5.96 10.23
C LEU A 117 -5.07 4.47 10.61
N GLY A 118 -5.58 4.10 11.78
CA GLY A 118 -5.64 2.71 12.25
C GLY A 118 -6.40 1.81 11.26
N GLN A 119 -7.56 2.22 10.77
CA GLN A 119 -8.34 1.45 9.79
C GLN A 119 -7.62 1.28 8.45
N LEU A 120 -7.08 2.38 7.90
CA LEU A 120 -6.41 2.38 6.61
C LEU A 120 -5.08 1.59 6.66
N ALA A 121 -4.33 1.73 7.75
CA ALA A 121 -3.04 1.06 7.90
C ALA A 121 -3.15 -0.37 8.49
N ARG A 122 -4.35 -0.77 8.94
CA ARG A 122 -4.60 -1.97 9.77
C ARG A 122 -3.74 -2.01 11.03
N VAL A 123 -3.75 -0.90 11.75
CA VAL A 123 -3.03 -0.74 13.02
C VAL A 123 -3.99 -0.72 14.19
N ARG A 124 -3.73 -1.58 15.18
CA ARG A 124 -4.41 -1.60 16.47
C ARG A 124 -3.55 -2.34 17.52
N PRO A 125 -3.17 -1.70 18.64
CA PRO A 125 -3.33 -0.27 18.95
C PRO A 125 -2.40 0.63 18.11
N LEU A 126 -2.84 1.87 17.87
CA LEU A 126 -2.00 2.95 17.34
C LEU A 126 -1.63 3.88 18.50
N HIS A 127 -0.35 4.00 18.78
CA HIS A 127 0.17 4.90 19.80
C HIS A 127 0.70 6.16 19.13
N VAL A 128 0.30 7.32 19.62
CA VAL A 128 0.84 8.61 19.17
C VAL A 128 1.55 9.25 20.35
N VAL A 129 2.87 9.33 20.27
CA VAL A 129 3.75 9.72 21.38
C VAL A 129 4.61 10.91 20.98
N ASP A 130 4.98 11.74 21.95
CA ASP A 130 5.78 12.94 21.70
C ASP A 130 7.27 12.60 21.70
N ALA A 131 7.68 11.73 22.62
CA ALA A 131 9.08 11.40 22.84
C ALA A 131 9.48 10.05 22.23
N PRO A 132 10.65 9.96 21.57
CA PRO A 132 11.20 8.72 21.04
C PRO A 132 11.24 7.53 22.00
N GLU A 133 11.45 7.79 23.27
CA GLU A 133 11.67 6.82 24.34
C GLU A 133 10.38 6.12 24.76
N GLU A 134 9.22 6.66 24.38
CA GLU A 134 7.91 6.07 24.63
C GLU A 134 7.56 4.97 23.62
N ALA A 135 8.33 4.83 22.53
CA ALA A 135 8.19 3.75 21.57
C ALA A 135 9.18 2.61 21.86
N PRO A 136 8.81 1.33 21.62
CA PRO A 136 9.72 0.21 21.75
C PRO A 136 10.96 0.39 20.87
N SER A 137 12.13 0.03 21.40
CA SER A 137 13.41 0.15 20.69
C SER A 137 13.96 -1.17 20.17
N ASP A 138 13.47 -2.30 20.68
CA ASP A 138 13.96 -3.64 20.33
C ASP A 138 12.98 -4.37 19.42
N GLY A 139 13.51 -5.13 18.45
CA GLY A 139 12.72 -5.89 17.49
C GLY A 139 11.78 -5.02 16.63
N VAL A 140 12.12 -3.75 16.42
CA VAL A 140 11.28 -2.78 15.69
C VAL A 140 11.83 -2.46 14.30
N VAL A 141 10.94 -2.01 13.42
CA VAL A 141 11.32 -1.31 12.18
C VAL A 141 10.84 0.13 12.28
N THR A 142 11.75 1.06 12.06
CA THR A 142 11.46 2.50 12.09
C THR A 142 11.51 3.08 10.67
N SER A 143 10.49 3.84 10.30
CA SER A 143 10.45 4.64 9.07
C SER A 143 10.44 6.12 9.44
N VAL A 144 11.39 6.88 8.92
CA VAL A 144 11.52 8.33 9.17
C VAL A 144 10.92 9.08 7.99
N LEU A 145 10.00 10.00 8.28
CA LEU A 145 9.30 10.86 7.33
C LEU A 145 9.63 12.33 7.65
N PRO A 146 9.44 13.26 6.71
CA PRO A 146 9.57 14.69 7.00
C PRO A 146 8.64 15.15 8.12
N VAL A 147 7.46 14.53 8.22
CA VAL A 147 6.40 14.88 9.18
C VAL A 147 6.53 14.19 10.53
N GLY A 148 7.47 13.26 10.71
CA GLY A 148 7.59 12.46 11.94
C GLY A 148 8.20 11.09 11.67
N ARG A 149 8.09 10.16 12.62
CA ARG A 149 8.55 8.78 12.41
C ARG A 149 7.50 7.77 12.83
N VAL A 150 7.50 6.63 12.15
CA VAL A 150 6.65 5.47 12.44
C VAL A 150 7.54 4.34 12.96
N VAL A 151 7.16 3.73 14.07
CA VAL A 151 7.83 2.56 14.64
C VAL A 151 6.84 1.40 14.68
N LEU A 152 7.22 0.27 14.07
CA LEU A 152 6.44 -0.96 14.09
C LEU A 152 7.20 -2.01 14.89
N PRO A 153 6.70 -2.43 16.06
CA PRO A 153 7.18 -3.62 16.74
C PRO A 153 6.90 -4.86 15.88
N MET A 154 7.94 -5.57 15.47
CA MET A 154 7.82 -6.71 14.56
C MET A 154 7.79 -8.06 15.26
N ALA A 155 7.98 -8.07 16.59
CA ALA A 155 7.97 -9.28 17.40
C ALA A 155 6.65 -10.05 17.20
N GLY A 156 6.73 -11.30 16.75
CA GLY A 156 5.56 -12.15 16.49
C GLY A 156 4.74 -11.79 15.24
N LEU A 157 5.13 -10.77 14.47
CA LEU A 157 4.47 -10.39 13.20
C LEU A 157 5.00 -11.16 11.99
N PHE A 158 6.23 -11.67 12.07
CA PHE A 158 6.81 -12.58 11.09
C PHE A 158 6.26 -13.99 11.31
N ASP A 159 5.54 -14.50 10.31
CA ASP A 159 5.25 -15.93 10.23
C ASP A 159 6.52 -16.63 9.70
N LEU A 160 7.42 -16.95 10.64
CA LEU A 160 8.68 -17.63 10.31
C LEU A 160 8.43 -18.99 9.65
N ASP A 161 7.34 -19.66 10.00
CA ASP A 161 6.99 -20.95 9.40
C ASP A 161 6.54 -20.78 7.94
N ALA A 162 5.70 -19.78 7.65
CA ALA A 162 5.31 -19.45 6.28
C ALA A 162 6.51 -18.96 5.44
N GLU A 163 7.40 -18.17 6.03
CA GLU A 163 8.59 -17.67 5.35
C GLU A 163 9.61 -18.79 5.08
N ARG A 164 9.81 -19.70 6.05
CA ARG A 164 10.60 -20.93 5.85
C ARG A 164 10.00 -21.80 4.75
N ALA A 165 8.69 -22.06 4.78
CA ALA A 165 8.01 -22.86 3.77
C ALA A 165 8.12 -22.23 2.37
N ARG A 166 8.01 -20.90 2.28
CA ARG A 166 8.16 -20.14 1.03
C ARG A 166 9.58 -20.22 0.49
N LEU A 167 10.59 -19.98 1.33
CA LEU A 167 12.00 -20.09 0.95
C LEU A 167 12.34 -21.52 0.53
N GLN A 168 11.87 -22.53 1.26
CA GLN A 168 12.06 -23.93 0.90
C GLN A 168 11.49 -24.23 -0.48
N LYS A 169 10.26 -23.77 -0.78
CA LYS A 169 9.67 -23.93 -2.11
C LYS A 169 10.51 -23.26 -3.21
N GLN A 170 11.04 -22.06 -2.95
CA GLN A 170 11.90 -21.36 -3.91
C GLN A 170 13.25 -22.07 -4.10
N ILE A 171 13.80 -22.64 -3.04
CA ILE A 171 15.01 -23.48 -3.07
C ILE A 171 14.75 -24.73 -3.89
N ASP A 172 13.62 -25.40 -3.70
CA ASP A 172 13.25 -26.61 -4.45
C ASP A 172 13.11 -26.31 -5.96
N ASP A 173 12.42 -25.21 -6.30
CA ASP A 173 12.26 -24.76 -7.69
C ASP A 173 13.61 -24.39 -8.33
N ALA A 174 14.46 -23.63 -7.62
CA ALA A 174 15.79 -23.25 -8.08
C ALA A 174 16.74 -24.45 -8.21
N THR A 175 16.66 -25.41 -7.28
CA THR A 175 17.43 -26.66 -7.31
C THR A 175 17.04 -27.50 -8.52
N SER A 176 15.75 -27.64 -8.80
CA SER A 176 15.26 -28.34 -9.99
C SER A 176 15.74 -27.70 -11.29
N GLU A 177 15.74 -26.36 -11.34
CA GLU A 177 16.27 -25.61 -12.48
C GLU A 177 17.78 -25.83 -12.68
N VAL A 178 18.57 -25.73 -11.60
CA VAL A 178 20.02 -25.99 -11.60
C VAL A 178 20.29 -27.42 -12.08
N GLN A 179 19.64 -28.43 -11.50
CA GLN A 179 19.83 -29.83 -11.90
C GLN A 179 19.49 -30.07 -13.37
N ARG A 180 18.44 -29.42 -13.90
CA ARG A 180 18.06 -29.52 -15.32
C ARG A 180 19.14 -28.93 -16.22
N LEU A 181 19.68 -27.77 -15.86
CA LEU A 181 20.74 -27.09 -16.60
C LEU A 181 22.05 -27.88 -16.55
N GLU A 182 22.42 -28.41 -15.38
CA GLU A 182 23.58 -29.29 -15.20
C GLU A 182 23.48 -30.54 -16.06
N ARG A 183 22.33 -31.25 -16.04
CA ARG A 183 22.13 -32.44 -16.89
C ARG A 183 22.22 -32.10 -18.38
N LYS A 184 21.67 -30.96 -18.80
CA LYS A 184 21.73 -30.49 -20.19
C LYS A 184 23.17 -30.19 -20.61
N LEU A 185 23.94 -29.52 -19.75
CA LEU A 185 25.34 -29.17 -20.00
C LEU A 185 26.30 -30.35 -19.84
N ALA A 186 25.95 -31.38 -19.05
CA ALA A 186 26.70 -32.63 -18.94
C ALA A 186 26.51 -33.55 -20.16
N ASN A 187 25.45 -33.37 -20.94
CA ASN A 187 25.19 -34.17 -22.13
C ASN A 187 26.19 -33.83 -23.25
N GLU A 188 27.09 -34.77 -23.55
CA GLU A 188 28.11 -34.63 -24.59
C GLU A 188 27.53 -34.31 -25.97
N GLN A 189 26.36 -34.85 -26.34
CA GLN A 189 25.71 -34.51 -27.61
C GLN A 189 25.28 -33.05 -27.66
N PHE A 190 24.82 -32.49 -26.55
CA PHE A 190 24.46 -31.07 -26.48
C PHE A 190 25.72 -30.20 -26.59
N ARG A 191 26.79 -30.55 -25.87
CA ARG A 191 28.07 -29.80 -25.92
C ARG A 191 28.72 -29.80 -27.30
N THR A 192 28.58 -30.89 -28.06
CA THR A 192 29.25 -31.05 -29.35
C THR A 192 28.39 -30.62 -30.55
N ARG A 193 27.05 -30.73 -30.45
CA ARG A 193 26.15 -30.37 -31.56
C ARG A 193 25.50 -29.00 -31.44
N ALA A 194 25.39 -28.43 -30.23
CA ALA A 194 24.80 -27.10 -30.07
C ALA A 194 25.82 -26.01 -30.45
N PRO A 195 25.36 -24.89 -31.04
CA PRO A 195 26.22 -23.73 -31.29
C PRO A 195 26.89 -23.24 -30.00
N ALA A 196 28.14 -22.78 -30.10
CA ALA A 196 28.92 -22.31 -28.94
C ALA A 196 28.20 -21.21 -28.14
N GLU A 197 27.49 -20.30 -28.82
CA GLU A 197 26.70 -19.23 -28.21
C GLU A 197 25.55 -19.78 -27.35
N VAL A 198 24.91 -20.87 -27.79
CA VAL A 198 23.82 -21.52 -27.04
C VAL A 198 24.38 -22.21 -25.80
N VAL A 199 25.54 -22.87 -25.91
CA VAL A 199 26.21 -23.49 -24.75
C VAL A 199 26.64 -22.45 -23.72
N ALA A 200 27.24 -21.33 -24.17
CA ALA A 200 27.65 -20.24 -23.29
C ALA A 200 26.45 -19.61 -22.56
N LYS A 201 25.33 -19.40 -23.26
CA LYS A 201 24.10 -18.87 -22.66
C LYS A 201 23.50 -19.79 -21.59
N GLU A 202 23.55 -21.11 -21.80
CA GLU A 202 23.08 -22.06 -20.78
C GLU A 202 24.04 -22.16 -19.58
N GLN A 203 25.35 -21.98 -19.79
CA GLN A 203 26.33 -21.88 -18.70
C GLN A 203 26.12 -20.61 -17.86
N GLU A 204 25.86 -19.47 -18.50
CA GLU A 204 25.52 -18.23 -17.82
C GLU A 204 24.23 -18.39 -17.00
N ARG A 205 23.19 -19.00 -17.59
CA ARG A 205 21.95 -19.34 -16.88
C ARG A 205 22.20 -20.23 -15.66
N LEU A 206 23.06 -21.23 -15.78
CA LEU A 206 23.43 -22.08 -14.66
C LEU A 206 24.10 -21.27 -13.54
N ALA A 207 25.03 -20.37 -13.90
CA ALA A 207 25.71 -19.51 -12.94
C ALA A 207 24.74 -18.57 -12.21
N THR A 208 23.81 -17.93 -12.95
CA THR A 208 22.77 -17.07 -12.36
C THR A 208 21.83 -17.87 -11.46
N ALA A 209 21.37 -19.03 -11.92
CA ALA A 209 20.48 -19.90 -11.13
C ALA A 209 21.15 -20.40 -9.85
N GLY A 210 22.43 -20.79 -9.93
CA GLY A 210 23.23 -21.20 -8.77
C GLY A 210 23.56 -20.05 -7.81
N GLY A 211 23.72 -18.82 -8.32
CA GLY A 211 23.81 -17.62 -7.49
C GLY A 211 22.51 -17.36 -6.72
N ARG A 212 21.36 -17.48 -7.41
CA ARG A 212 20.04 -17.34 -6.77
C ARG A 212 19.80 -18.41 -5.71
N LEU A 213 20.12 -19.68 -5.99
CA LEU A 213 19.97 -20.79 -5.04
C LEU A 213 20.75 -20.52 -3.75
N ARG A 214 22.03 -20.15 -3.86
CA ARG A 214 22.86 -19.82 -2.69
C ARG A 214 22.29 -18.69 -1.85
N GLY A 215 21.86 -17.59 -2.48
CA GLY A 215 21.25 -16.48 -1.75
C GLY A 215 19.95 -16.87 -1.03
N LEU A 216 19.17 -17.78 -1.60
CA LEU A 216 17.97 -18.32 -0.94
C LEU A 216 18.31 -19.24 0.24
N GLU A 217 19.34 -20.08 0.12
CA GLU A 217 19.83 -20.95 1.20
C GLU A 217 20.40 -20.13 2.36
N GLU A 218 21.17 -19.08 2.08
CA GLU A 218 21.67 -18.12 3.08
C GLU A 218 20.51 -17.43 3.80
N SER A 219 19.52 -16.94 3.05
CA SER A 219 18.32 -16.30 3.63
C SER A 219 17.53 -17.25 4.53
N LEU A 220 17.45 -18.54 4.17
CA LEU A 220 16.78 -19.56 5.00
C LEU A 220 17.56 -19.84 6.28
N ALA A 221 18.89 -19.84 6.22
CA ALA A 221 19.76 -20.04 7.37
C ALA A 221 19.66 -18.89 8.38
N GLU A 222 19.52 -17.64 7.91
CA GLU A 222 19.37 -16.46 8.79
C GLU A 222 18.08 -16.47 9.63
N ILE A 223 17.02 -17.10 9.12
CA ILE A 223 15.71 -17.16 9.79
C ILE A 223 15.43 -18.50 10.48
N SER A 224 16.36 -19.46 10.39
CA SER A 224 16.25 -20.82 10.92
C SER A 224 16.60 -20.92 12.39
#